data_AF-A0AAN4YM99-F1
#
_entry.id   AF-A0AAN4YM99-F1
#
_cell.length_a   1.000
_cell.length_b   1.000
_cell.length_c   1.000
_cell.angle_alpha   90.00
_cell.angle_beta   90.00
_cell.angle_gamma   90.00
#
_symmetry.space_group_name_H-M   'P 1'
#
loop_
_entity.id
_entity.type
_entity.pdbx_description
1 polymer ?
#
loop_
_entity_poly.entity_id
_entity_poly.type
_entity_poly.pdbx_seq_one_letter_code
_entity_poly.pdbx_strand_id
1 'polypeptide(L)'
;MLRYLSLPRPDFMAIKVLEAAPDPATGRYAIKEWLDNPWYVKPTLLNRWGPKAWSVRLFGTGNVPSKDGPFRDEGYDIKAIGPQIMENKGQADVEAIAENFRKKEFPAGCPFHA
;
A
#
# COMPACT_ATOMS: atom_id res chain seq x y z
N MET A 1 27.96 -17.13 -9.03
CA MET A 1 28.50 -16.01 -8.23
C MET A 1 27.47 -15.41 -7.29
N LEU A 2 26.31 -14.90 -7.74
CA LEU A 2 25.28 -14.33 -6.84
C LEU A 2 24.91 -15.25 -5.67
N ARG A 3 24.54 -16.52 -5.92
CA ARG A 3 24.18 -17.48 -4.85
C ARG A 3 25.24 -17.68 -3.75
N TYR A 4 26.53 -17.50 -4.06
CA TYR A 4 27.64 -17.87 -3.16
C TYR A 4 28.49 -16.69 -2.69
N LEU A 5 28.39 -15.53 -3.36
CA LEU A 5 29.21 -14.34 -3.08
C LEU A 5 28.38 -13.12 -2.69
N SER A 6 27.05 -13.15 -2.85
CA SER A 6 26.20 -12.09 -2.30
C SER A 6 25.80 -12.44 -0.88
N LEU A 7 26.10 -11.54 0.06
CA LEU A 7 25.52 -11.60 1.41
C LEU A 7 23.98 -11.58 1.31
N PRO A 8 23.27 -12.24 2.24
CA PRO A 8 21.81 -12.11 2.33
C PRO A 8 21.44 -10.64 2.46
N ARG A 9 20.42 -10.19 1.73
CA ARG A 9 19.94 -8.81 1.80
C ARG A 9 19.48 -8.51 3.23
N PRO A 10 20.07 -7.51 3.91
CA PRO A 10 19.60 -7.11 5.22
C PRO A 10 18.19 -6.50 5.15
N ASP A 11 17.37 -6.73 6.18
CA ASP A 11 15.96 -6.28 6.20
C ASP A 11 15.79 -4.76 6.11
N PHE A 12 16.78 -3.98 6.55
CA PHE A 12 16.75 -2.52 6.44
C PHE A 12 16.96 -2.01 5.02
N MET A 13 17.53 -2.85 4.13
CA MET A 13 17.65 -2.54 2.70
C MET A 13 16.41 -2.97 1.91
N ALA A 14 15.46 -3.67 2.55
CA ALA A 14 14.21 -4.02 1.90
C ALA A 14 13.35 -2.78 1.70
N ILE A 15 12.95 -2.53 0.46
CA ILE A 15 11.99 -1.49 0.13
C ILE A 15 10.63 -1.89 0.69
N LYS A 16 10.08 -1.06 1.58
CA LYS A 16 8.76 -1.26 2.20
C LYS A 16 7.85 -0.16 1.72
N VAL A 17 7.01 -0.46 0.73
CA VAL A 17 6.08 0.52 0.13
C VAL A 17 4.93 0.84 1.08
N LEU A 18 4.45 -0.15 1.84
CA LEU A 18 3.41 0.00 2.85
C LEU A 18 4.00 0.06 4.26
N GLU A 19 3.32 0.78 5.15
CA GLU A 19 3.59 0.67 6.59
C GLU A 19 3.38 -0.77 7.08
N ALA A 20 4.19 -1.18 8.06
CA ALA A 20 4.11 -2.54 8.60
C ALA A 20 2.85 -2.75 9.47
N ALA A 21 2.34 -1.67 10.06
CA ALA A 21 1.17 -1.68 10.92
C ALA A 21 0.21 -0.55 10.50
N PRO A 22 -1.11 -0.73 10.71
CA PRO A 22 -2.08 0.32 10.46
C PRO A 22 -1.90 1.47 11.46
N ASP A 23 -2.34 2.66 11.07
CA ASP A 23 -2.41 3.80 11.97
C ASP A 23 -3.38 3.50 13.13
N PRO A 24 -3.02 3.75 14.39
CA PRO A 24 -3.88 3.46 15.53
C PRO A 24 -5.15 4.32 15.59
N ALA A 25 -5.16 5.52 15.01
CA ALA A 25 -6.31 6.42 15.00
C ALA A 25 -7.29 6.10 13.87
N THR A 26 -6.79 5.79 12.67
CA THR A 26 -7.66 5.53 11.50
C THR A 26 -7.86 4.05 11.21
N GLY A 27 -7.00 3.17 11.71
CA GLY A 27 -6.97 1.74 11.36
C GLY A 27 -6.46 1.47 9.94
N ARG A 28 -5.95 2.48 9.23
CA ARG A 28 -5.55 2.38 7.81
C ARG A 28 -4.04 2.36 7.64
N TYR A 29 -3.57 1.74 6.56
CA TYR A 29 -2.15 1.66 6.23
C TYR A 29 -1.71 2.89 5.43
N ALA A 30 -0.53 3.44 5.71
CA ALA A 30 0.02 4.51 4.86
C ALA A 30 0.98 3.94 3.81
N ILE A 31 1.06 4.62 2.68
CA ILE A 31 2.08 4.38 1.66
C ILE A 31 3.30 5.25 1.97
N LYS A 32 4.50 4.65 1.94
CA LYS A 32 5.79 5.31 2.18
C LYS A 32 6.38 5.94 0.92
N GLU A 33 6.10 5.35 -0.23
CA GLU A 33 6.67 5.75 -1.52
C GLU A 33 5.59 6.16 -2.51
N TRP A 34 5.73 7.33 -3.11
CA TRP A 34 4.84 7.84 -4.15
C TRP A 34 5.63 8.32 -5.36
N LEU A 35 5.09 8.23 -6.57
CA LEU A 35 5.82 8.63 -7.77
C LEU A 35 5.41 10.02 -8.24
N ASP A 36 4.18 10.14 -8.75
CA ASP A 36 3.61 11.38 -9.29
C ASP A 36 2.60 11.99 -8.31
N ASN A 37 1.58 11.22 -7.94
CA ASN A 37 0.53 11.66 -7.02
C ASN A 37 0.61 10.95 -5.67
N PRO A 38 0.57 11.68 -4.54
CA PRO A 38 0.80 11.14 -3.21
C PRO A 38 -0.43 10.44 -2.59
N TRP A 39 -0.99 9.46 -3.28
CA TRP A 39 -2.14 8.68 -2.79
C TRP A 39 -1.82 7.94 -1.51
N TYR A 40 -2.63 8.13 -0.46
CA TYR A 40 -2.52 7.45 0.83
C TYR A 40 -1.18 7.68 1.56
N VAL A 41 -0.47 8.77 1.22
CA VAL A 41 0.80 9.14 1.84
C VAL A 41 0.56 10.14 2.96
N LYS A 42 1.11 9.86 4.15
CA LYS A 42 1.00 10.79 5.27
C LYS A 42 1.78 12.10 5.04
N PRO A 43 1.21 13.26 5.41
CA PRO A 43 1.83 14.59 5.27
C PRO A 43 2.91 14.85 6.34
N THR A 44 3.90 13.95 6.47
CA THR A 44 5.04 14.14 7.36
C THR A 44 5.92 15.32 6.91
N LEU A 45 6.75 15.86 7.81
CA LEU A 45 7.62 16.99 7.49
C LEU A 45 8.55 16.71 6.29
N LEU A 46 9.13 15.51 6.23
CA LEU A 46 9.99 15.11 5.10
C LEU A 46 9.21 14.91 3.81
N ASN A 47 8.00 14.33 3.89
CA ASN A 47 7.13 14.17 2.72
C ASN A 47 6.64 15.50 2.16
N ARG A 48 6.49 16.52 3.00
CA ARG A 48 6.06 17.87 2.61
C ARG A 48 7.19 18.79 2.18
N TRP A 49 8.35 18.71 2.81
CA TRP A 49 9.42 19.71 2.67
C TRP A 49 10.80 19.11 2.35
N GLY A 50 10.89 17.79 2.22
CA GLY A 50 12.13 17.11 1.87
C GLY A 50 12.53 17.30 0.40
N PRO A 51 13.70 16.76 0.01
CA PRO A 51 14.26 16.95 -1.33
C PRO A 51 13.31 16.54 -2.46
N LYS A 52 12.62 15.41 -2.30
CA LYS A 52 11.62 14.92 -3.26
C LYS A 52 10.42 15.86 -3.39
N ALA A 53 9.96 16.45 -2.29
CA ALA A 53 8.84 17.38 -2.32
C ALA A 53 9.23 18.68 -3.04
N TRP A 54 10.48 19.13 -2.91
CA TRP A 54 11.01 20.25 -3.69
C TRP A 54 11.16 19.92 -5.17
N SER A 55 11.68 18.73 -5.51
CA SER A 55 11.80 18.33 -6.92
C SER A 55 10.45 18.26 -7.62
N VAL A 56 9.42 17.73 -6.95
CA VAL A 56 8.05 17.67 -7.50
C VAL A 56 7.44 19.07 -7.67
N ARG A 57 7.74 20.01 -6.76
CA ARG A 57 7.30 21.41 -6.89
C ARG A 57 7.98 22.17 -8.03
N LEU A 58 9.26 21.93 -8.26
CA LEU A 58 10.05 22.67 -9.25
C LEU A 58 9.93 22.08 -10.66
N PHE A 59 9.79 20.75 -10.77
CA PHE A 59 9.91 20.04 -12.05
C PHE A 59 8.73 19.11 -12.36
N GLY A 60 7.79 18.94 -11.43
CA GLY A 60 6.64 18.02 -11.57
C GLY A 60 5.30 18.74 -11.53
N THR A 61 4.27 18.02 -11.10
CA THR A 61 2.89 18.49 -10.97
C THR A 61 2.69 19.46 -9.80
N GLY A 62 3.67 19.59 -8.89
CA GLY A 62 3.54 20.33 -7.64
C GLY A 62 2.72 19.62 -6.56
N ASN A 63 2.21 18.42 -6.84
CA ASN A 63 1.41 17.64 -5.92
C ASN A 63 2.28 17.06 -4.81
N VAL A 64 2.13 17.58 -3.60
CA VAL A 64 2.81 17.09 -2.41
C VAL A 64 1.79 16.61 -1.38
N PRO A 65 2.13 15.62 -0.53
CA PRO A 65 1.25 15.16 0.54
C PRO A 65 0.76 16.34 1.38
N SER A 66 -0.54 16.61 1.38
CA SER A 66 -1.15 17.66 2.20
C SER A 66 -2.23 17.05 3.08
N LYS A 67 -2.44 17.66 4.24
CA LYS A 67 -3.55 17.29 5.11
C LYS A 67 -4.87 17.65 4.43
N ASP A 68 -5.85 16.76 4.47
CA ASP A 68 -7.18 16.96 3.89
C ASP A 68 -7.13 17.25 2.37
N GLY A 69 -6.09 16.74 1.71
CA GLY A 69 -5.89 16.89 0.26
C GLY A 69 -6.70 15.88 -0.57
N PRO A 70 -6.70 16.03 -1.91
CA PRO A 70 -7.43 15.12 -2.80
C PRO A 70 -6.87 13.68 -2.79
N PHE A 71 -5.67 13.48 -2.24
CA PHE A 71 -4.92 12.23 -2.27
C PHE A 71 -5.12 11.34 -1.04
N ARG A 72 -6.13 11.62 -0.21
CA ARG A 72 -6.58 10.76 0.91
C ARG A 72 -5.45 10.38 1.87
N ASP A 73 -4.93 11.35 2.59
CA ASP A 73 -3.85 11.16 3.56
C ASP A 73 -4.23 10.30 4.78
N GLU A 74 -5.52 10.03 4.98
CA GLU A 74 -6.07 9.15 6.02
C GLU A 74 -5.56 7.70 5.93
N GLY A 75 -5.04 7.31 4.76
CA GLY A 75 -4.46 6.00 4.50
C GLY A 75 -5.35 5.07 3.67
N TYR A 76 -4.83 3.87 3.48
CA TYR A 76 -5.31 2.81 2.63
C TYR A 76 -5.98 1.70 3.44
N ASP A 77 -7.20 1.33 3.05
CA ASP A 77 -7.87 0.11 3.48
C ASP A 77 -8.19 -0.74 2.25
N ILE A 78 -7.70 -1.98 2.26
CA ILE A 78 -7.86 -2.96 1.18
C ILE A 78 -9.34 -3.24 0.91
N LYS A 79 -10.20 -3.22 1.93
CA LYS A 79 -11.63 -3.54 1.78
C LYS A 79 -12.44 -2.37 1.22
N ALA A 80 -11.95 -1.15 1.41
CA ALA A 80 -12.66 0.06 1.02
C ALA A 80 -12.13 0.66 -0.27
N ILE A 81 -10.94 0.27 -0.75
CA ILE A 81 -10.29 0.93 -1.89
C ILE A 81 -11.15 0.92 -3.17
N GLY A 82 -11.18 2.08 -3.84
CA GLY A 82 -11.70 2.22 -5.18
C GLY A 82 -11.90 3.69 -5.56
N PRO A 83 -12.26 3.94 -6.83
CA PRO A 83 -12.86 5.21 -7.22
C PRO A 83 -14.03 5.54 -6.31
N GLN A 84 -14.33 6.83 -6.11
CA GLN A 84 -15.34 7.28 -5.14
C GLN A 84 -16.73 6.63 -5.34
N ILE A 85 -17.08 6.27 -6.56
CA ILE A 85 -18.35 5.59 -6.89
C ILE A 85 -18.39 4.13 -6.41
N MET A 86 -17.23 3.49 -6.30
CA MET A 86 -17.05 2.08 -5.97
C MET A 86 -16.52 1.84 -4.56
N GLU A 87 -16.05 2.88 -3.88
CA GLU A 87 -15.55 2.81 -2.51
C GLU A 87 -16.58 2.17 -1.57
N ASN A 88 -16.13 1.26 -0.71
CA ASN A 88 -16.95 0.48 0.23
C ASN A 88 -18.00 -0.48 -0.39
N LYS A 89 -17.98 -0.72 -1.71
CA LYS A 89 -18.89 -1.69 -2.36
C LYS A 89 -18.25 -3.07 -2.52
N GLY A 90 -19.07 -4.11 -2.61
CA GLY A 90 -18.64 -5.48 -2.91
C GLY A 90 -18.04 -6.26 -1.73
N GLN A 91 -17.99 -5.68 -0.53
CA GLN A 91 -17.45 -6.37 0.65
C GLN A 91 -18.25 -7.63 1.00
N ALA A 92 -19.59 -7.54 0.95
CA ALA A 92 -20.46 -8.68 1.18
C ALA A 92 -20.26 -9.80 0.15
N ASP A 93 -20.08 -9.45 -1.12
CA ASP A 93 -19.85 -10.42 -2.19
C ASP A 93 -18.51 -11.14 -2.01
N VAL A 94 -17.45 -10.37 -1.68
CA VAL A 94 -16.11 -10.93 -1.41
C VAL A 94 -16.15 -11.86 -0.19
N GLU A 95 -16.86 -11.48 0.87
CA GLU A 95 -17.01 -12.31 2.07
C GLU A 95 -17.78 -13.59 1.76
N ALA A 96 -18.89 -13.51 1.03
CA ALA A 96 -19.65 -14.69 0.59
C ALA A 96 -18.81 -15.62 -0.29
N ILE A 97 -18.01 -15.08 -1.22
CA ILE A 97 -17.09 -15.85 -2.06
C ILE A 97 -16.01 -16.52 -1.19
N ALA A 98 -15.41 -15.80 -0.25
CA ALA A 98 -14.39 -16.33 0.65
C ALA A 98 -14.93 -17.46 1.54
N GLU A 99 -16.15 -17.31 2.08
CA GLU A 99 -16.83 -18.39 2.81
C GLU A 99 -17.08 -19.61 1.94
N ASN A 100 -17.55 -19.40 0.71
CA ASN A 100 -17.76 -20.49 -0.24
C ASN A 100 -16.46 -21.23 -0.56
N PHE A 101 -15.33 -20.52 -0.69
CA PHE A 101 -14.02 -21.16 -0.85
C PHE A 101 -13.58 -21.93 0.39
N ARG A 102 -13.81 -21.41 1.60
CA ARG A 102 -13.48 -22.12 2.85
C ARG A 102 -14.27 -23.41 3.05
N LYS A 103 -15.53 -23.44 2.57
CA LYS A 103 -16.40 -24.63 2.65
C LYS A 103 -16.07 -25.68 1.58
N LYS A 104 -15.39 -25.30 0.49
CA LYS A 104 -14.96 -26.24 -0.54
C LYS A 104 -13.72 -26.98 -0.07
N GLU A 105 -13.77 -28.30 -0.11
CA GLU A 105 -12.60 -29.15 0.05
C GLU A 105 -11.71 -28.99 -1.19
N PHE A 106 -10.71 -28.13 -1.09
CA PHE A 106 -9.62 -28.15 -2.05
C PHE A 106 -8.73 -29.36 -1.75
N PRO A 107 -8.24 -30.10 -2.77
CA PRO A 107 -7.25 -31.13 -2.53
C PRO A 107 -6.08 -30.50 -1.77
N ALA A 108 -5.74 -31.05 -0.60
CA ALA A 108 -4.71 -30.50 0.29
C ALA A 108 -3.26 -30.60 -0.26
N GLY A 109 -3.10 -31.08 -1.50
CA GLY A 109 -1.82 -31.27 -2.18
C GLY A 109 -1.58 -30.21 -3.26
N CYS A 110 -0.32 -29.80 -3.42
CA CYS A 110 0.08 -28.95 -4.53
C CYS A 110 -0.08 -29.74 -5.85
N PRO A 111 -0.86 -29.26 -6.84
CA PRO A 111 -1.13 -30.00 -8.08
C PRO A 111 0.11 -30.16 -8.96
N PHE A 112 1.23 -29.53 -8.61
CA PHE A 112 2.52 -29.62 -9.28
C PHE A 112 3.58 -30.39 -8.48
N HIS A 113 3.18 -31.07 -7.40
CA HIS A 113 4.10 -31.93 -6.66
C HIS A 113 4.08 -33.33 -7.28
N ALA A 114 5.13 -33.65 -8.04
CA ALA A 114 5.51 -35.00 -8.44
C ALA A 114 6.66 -35.48 -7.55
#